data_AF-A0A7S2VRB8-F1
#
_entry.id   AF-A0A7S2VRB8-F1
#
_cell.length_a   1.000
_cell.length_b   1.000
_cell.length_c   1.000
_cell.angle_alpha   90.00
_cell.angle_beta   90.00
_cell.angle_gamma   90.00
#
_symmetry.space_group_name_H-M   'P 1'
#
loop_
_entity.id
_entity.type
_entity.pdbx_description
1 polymer ?
#
loop_
_entity_poly.entity_id
_entity_poly.type
_entity_poly.pdbx_seq_one_letter_code
_entity_poly.pdbx_strand_id
1 'polypeptide(L)'
;VGYDDIGGCKKALGQIREMIELPLRHPTLFKTLGVKPPRGVLLYGPPGSGKTLIARAVANETGAFFFLINGPEIMSKMAGEAEGNLRRAFEEAEKNAPAIIFIDEIDSIAPKRDK
;
A
#
# COMPACT_ATOMS: atom_id res chain seq x y z
N VAL A 1 2.32 13.99 8.72
CA VAL A 1 1.47 12.91 9.26
C VAL A 1 2.37 11.74 9.57
N GLY A 2 2.69 11.55 10.85
CA GLY A 2 3.49 10.44 11.37
C GLY A 2 2.62 9.44 12.13
N TYR A 3 3.25 8.45 12.74
CA TYR A 3 2.52 7.44 13.53
C TYR A 3 1.82 7.99 14.76
N ASP A 4 2.34 9.08 15.33
CA ASP A 4 1.78 9.73 16.52
C ASP A 4 0.45 10.44 16.24
N ASP A 5 0.17 10.73 14.96
CA ASP A 5 -1.10 11.34 14.52
C ASP A 5 -2.26 10.33 14.43
N ILE A 6 -1.99 9.02 14.63
CA ILE A 6 -2.97 7.94 14.50
C ILE A 6 -3.48 7.50 15.88
N GLY A 7 -4.67 7.98 16.24
CA GLY A 7 -5.38 7.55 17.45
C GLY A 7 -6.00 6.15 17.35
N GLY A 8 -6.00 5.39 18.45
CA GLY A 8 -6.82 4.17 18.61
C GLY A 8 -6.39 2.92 17.80
N CYS A 9 -5.50 3.04 16.81
CA CYS A 9 -5.14 1.94 15.91
C CYS A 9 -3.77 1.30 16.17
N LYS A 10 -3.21 1.42 17.38
CA LYS A 10 -1.82 1.00 17.71
C LYS A 10 -1.51 -0.46 17.34
N LYS A 11 -2.44 -1.39 17.57
CA LYS A 11 -2.24 -2.81 17.25
C LYS A 11 -2.13 -3.05 15.74
N ALA A 12 -3.06 -2.50 14.95
CA ALA A 12 -3.05 -2.61 13.50
C ALA A 12 -1.79 -1.93 12.93
N LEU A 13 -1.43 -0.77 13.47
CA LEU A 13 -0.22 -0.06 13.07
C LEU A 13 1.03 -0.89 13.33
N GLY A 14 1.16 -1.53 14.50
CA GLY A 14 2.27 -2.43 14.80
C GLY A 14 2.42 -3.56 13.78
N GLN A 15 1.31 -4.20 13.40
CA GLN A 15 1.30 -5.28 12.40
C GLN A 15 1.73 -4.77 11.02
N ILE A 16 1.22 -3.61 10.59
CA ILE A 16 1.56 -3.01 9.30
C ILE A 16 3.04 -2.62 9.27
N ARG A 17 3.56 -2.04 10.35
CA ARG A 17 4.97 -1.69 10.49
C ARG A 17 5.86 -2.93 10.40
N GLU A 18 5.50 -4.02 11.08
CA GLU A 18 6.25 -5.27 10.97
C GLU A 18 6.21 -5.84 9.54
N MET A 19 5.07 -5.79 8.86
CA MET A 19 4.93 -6.29 7.49
C MET A 19 5.64 -5.42 6.45
N ILE A 20 5.83 -4.13 6.69
CA ILE A 20 6.38 -3.17 5.71
C ILE A 20 7.79 -2.70 6.08
N GLU A 21 8.02 -2.21 7.29
CA GLU A 21 9.33 -1.70 7.72
C GLU A 21 10.36 -2.81 7.86
N LEU A 22 9.98 -3.98 8.38
CA LEU A 22 10.95 -5.06 8.64
C LEU A 22 11.58 -5.59 7.34
N PRO A 23 10.81 -5.90 6.25
CA PRO A 23 11.41 -6.28 4.98
C PRO A 23 12.25 -5.19 4.32
N LEU A 24 11.85 -3.92 4.47
CA LEU A 24 12.55 -2.79 3.85
C LEU A 24 13.86 -2.47 4.58
N ARG A 25 13.88 -2.53 5.91
CA ARG A 25 15.06 -2.20 6.72
C ARG A 25 16.02 -3.38 6.90
N HIS A 26 15.50 -4.61 6.95
CA HIS A 26 16.29 -5.81 7.24
C HIS A 26 16.07 -6.93 6.21
N PRO A 27 16.32 -6.69 4.91
CA PRO A 27 16.09 -7.69 3.86
C PRO A 27 16.97 -8.96 4.02
N THR A 28 18.12 -8.86 4.68
CA THR A 28 19.01 -9.99 4.97
C THR A 28 18.38 -10.99 5.93
N LEU A 29 17.59 -10.53 6.90
CA LEU A 29 16.91 -11.40 7.88
C LEU A 29 15.99 -12.42 7.18
N PHE A 30 15.21 -11.96 6.20
CA PHE A 30 14.33 -12.81 5.40
C PHE A 30 15.11 -13.82 4.54
N LYS A 31 16.27 -13.41 4.00
CA LYS A 31 17.15 -14.31 3.24
C LYS A 31 17.73 -15.40 4.13
N THR A 32 18.21 -15.06 5.32
CA THR A 32 18.82 -16.01 6.27
C THR A 32 17.80 -17.00 6.82
N LEU A 33 16.59 -16.52 7.13
CA LEU A 33 15.50 -17.37 7.60
C LEU A 33 14.85 -18.22 6.49
N GLY A 34 15.18 -17.97 5.21
CA GLY A 34 14.60 -18.67 4.07
C GLY A 34 13.11 -18.38 3.85
N VAL A 35 12.57 -17.33 4.47
CA VAL A 35 11.16 -16.94 4.36
C VAL A 35 11.00 -15.78 3.38
N LYS A 36 9.95 -15.83 2.56
CA LYS A 36 9.63 -14.73 1.66
C LYS A 36 8.94 -13.62 2.45
N PRO A 37 9.36 -12.35 2.29
CA PRO A 37 8.65 -11.24 2.92
C PRO A 37 7.23 -11.12 2.35
N PRO A 38 6.27 -10.60 3.15
CA PRO A 38 4.94 -10.29 2.66
C PRO A 38 5.02 -9.32 1.48
N ARG A 39 4.18 -9.55 0.45
CA ARG A 39 4.18 -8.76 -0.79
C ARG A 39 3.17 -7.63 -0.81
N GLY A 40 2.25 -7.61 0.15
CA GLY A 40 1.19 -6.61 0.23
C GLY A 40 0.41 -6.73 1.54
N VAL A 41 -0.31 -5.66 1.87
CA VAL A 41 -1.16 -5.57 3.05
C VAL A 41 -2.53 -5.11 2.59
N LEU A 42 -3.59 -5.77 3.06
CA LEU A 42 -4.97 -5.36 2.82
C LEU A 42 -5.52 -4.68 4.07
N LEU A 43 -5.89 -3.41 3.94
CA LEU A 43 -6.56 -2.67 5.00
C LEU A 43 -8.07 -2.68 4.76
N TYR A 44 -8.83 -3.31 5.66
CA TYR A 44 -10.29 -3.38 5.58
C TYR A 44 -10.93 -2.87 6.88
N GLY A 45 -12.15 -2.36 6.77
CA GLY A 45 -12.91 -1.82 7.90
C GLY A 45 -13.85 -0.70 7.47
N PRO A 46 -14.71 -0.20 8.37
CA PRO A 46 -15.69 0.85 8.06
C PRO A 46 -15.03 2.15 7.56
N PRO A 47 -15.74 2.98 6.77
CA PRO A 47 -15.26 4.30 6.39
C PRO A 47 -14.93 5.14 7.64
N GLY A 48 -13.92 6.01 7.54
CA GLY A 48 -13.47 6.83 8.68
C GLY A 48 -12.54 6.13 9.69
N SER A 49 -12.22 4.84 9.51
CA SER A 49 -11.31 4.10 10.40
C SER A 49 -9.81 4.43 10.25
N GLY A 50 -9.46 5.51 9.54
CA GLY A 50 -8.07 5.97 9.38
C GLY A 50 -7.17 5.19 8.42
N LYS A 51 -7.71 4.33 7.54
CA LYS A 51 -6.91 3.51 6.59
C LYS A 51 -5.96 4.33 5.70
N THR A 52 -6.49 5.36 5.04
CA THR A 52 -5.71 6.27 4.18
C THR A 52 -4.67 7.05 4.99
N LEU A 53 -4.99 7.39 6.25
CA LEU A 53 -4.08 8.11 7.16
C LEU A 53 -2.92 7.20 7.60
N ILE A 54 -3.21 5.93 7.91
CA ILE A 54 -2.20 4.90 8.21
C ILE A 54 -1.25 4.72 7.02
N ALA A 55 -1.78 4.57 5.80
CA ALA A 55 -0.96 4.39 4.62
C ALA A 55 0.01 5.56 4.36
N ARG A 56 -0.47 6.80 4.52
CA ARG A 56 0.35 8.01 4.39
C ARG A 56 1.41 8.12 5.50
N ALA A 57 1.08 7.73 6.73
CA ALA A 57 2.05 7.70 7.82
C ALA A 57 3.17 6.69 7.55
N VAL A 58 2.84 5.47 7.12
CA VAL A 58 3.82 4.45 6.76
C VAL A 58 4.73 4.92 5.62
N ALA A 59 4.17 5.58 4.61
CA ALA A 59 4.94 6.15 3.52
C ALA A 59 6.00 7.16 4.00
N ASN A 60 5.57 8.11 4.84
CA ASN A 60 6.46 9.14 5.38
C ASN A 60 7.57 8.54 6.27
N GLU A 61 7.24 7.55 7.08
CA GLU A 61 8.16 6.95 8.07
C GLU A 61 9.14 5.95 7.45
N THR A 62 8.76 5.31 6.33
CA THR A 62 9.64 4.39 5.59
C THR A 62 10.60 5.12 4.67
N GLY A 63 10.28 6.34 4.24
CA GLY A 63 11.05 7.08 3.24
C GLY A 63 11.04 6.41 1.85
N ALA A 64 10.20 5.40 1.65
CA ALA A 64 10.04 4.71 0.38
C ALA A 64 9.30 5.61 -0.63
N PHE A 65 9.58 5.44 -1.92
CA PHE A 65 8.82 6.10 -2.96
C PHE A 65 7.34 5.71 -2.86
N PHE A 66 6.45 6.68 -2.70
CA PHE A 66 5.04 6.42 -2.46
C PHE A 66 4.20 6.80 -3.68
N PHE A 67 3.49 5.81 -4.23
CA PHE A 67 2.57 6.01 -5.34
C PHE A 67 1.13 5.76 -4.88
N LEU A 68 0.29 6.79 -4.94
CA LEU A 68 -1.13 6.71 -4.61
C LEU A 68 -1.94 6.41 -5.87
N ILE A 69 -2.74 5.36 -5.80
CA ILE A 69 -3.75 5.00 -6.79
C ILE A 69 -5.12 5.17 -6.14
N ASN A 70 -5.93 6.08 -6.66
CA ASN A 70 -7.32 6.24 -6.25
C ASN A 70 -8.22 5.40 -7.19
N GLY A 71 -8.95 4.43 -6.64
CA GLY A 71 -9.77 3.49 -7.41
C GLY A 71 -10.80 4.17 -8.33
N PRO A 72 -11.72 4.99 -7.79
CA PRO A 72 -12.68 5.74 -8.60
C PRO A 72 -12.05 6.59 -9.71
N GLU A 73 -10.95 7.29 -9.41
CA GLU A 73 -10.27 8.13 -10.41
C GLU A 73 -9.74 7.30 -11.59
N ILE A 74 -9.18 6.12 -11.33
CA ILE A 74 -8.74 5.22 -12.41
C ILE A 74 -9.92 4.71 -13.23
N MET A 75 -11.02 4.32 -12.58
CA MET A 75 -12.20 3.75 -13.26
C MET A 75 -13.00 4.77 -14.06
N SER A 76 -12.94 6.06 -13.71
CA SER A 76 -13.57 7.14 -14.47
C SER A 76 -12.95 7.41 -15.84
N LYS A 77 -11.74 6.91 -16.09
CA LYS A 77 -11.03 7.05 -17.37
C LYS A 77 -11.44 5.95 -18.35
N MET A 78 -11.25 6.18 -19.65
CA MET A 78 -11.52 5.14 -20.66
C MET A 78 -10.76 3.86 -20.31
N ALA A 79 -11.37 2.69 -20.48
CA ALA A 79 -10.83 1.40 -19.99
C ALA A 79 -9.37 1.13 -20.38
N GLY A 80 -8.93 1.54 -21.59
CA GLY A 80 -7.54 1.41 -22.01
C GLY A 80 -6.56 2.37 -21.31
N GLU A 81 -7.02 3.55 -20.90
CA GLU A 81 -6.22 4.51 -20.15
C GLU A 81 -6.05 4.09 -18.69
N ALA A 82 -7.05 3.42 -18.11
CA ALA A 82 -7.00 2.90 -16.75
C ALA A 82 -5.89 1.85 -16.59
N GLU A 83 -5.84 0.86 -17.49
CA GLU A 83 -4.78 -0.17 -17.50
C GLU A 83 -3.39 0.42 -17.74
N GLY A 84 -3.29 1.39 -18.66
CA GLY A 84 -2.05 2.11 -18.92
C GLY A 84 -1.53 2.88 -17.70
N ASN A 85 -2.42 3.49 -16.91
CA ASN A 85 -2.05 4.17 -15.67
C ASN A 85 -1.53 3.19 -14.61
N LEU A 86 -2.22 2.06 -14.43
CA LEU A 86 -1.78 1.01 -13.51
C LEU A 86 -0.39 0.50 -13.89
N ARG A 87 -0.17 0.17 -15.17
CA ARG A 87 1.13 -0.30 -15.65
C ARG A 87 2.24 0.72 -15.38
N ARG A 88 2.00 1.99 -15.68
CA ARG A 88 2.96 3.08 -15.40
C ARG A 88 3.27 3.21 -13.91
N ALA A 89 2.27 3.10 -13.03
CA ALA A 89 2.47 3.15 -11.60
C ALA A 89 3.43 2.06 -11.10
N PHE A 90 3.28 0.82 -11.60
CA PHE A 90 4.19 -0.28 -11.27
C PHE A 90 5.59 -0.07 -11.86
N GLU A 91 5.71 0.39 -13.11
CA GLU A 91 6.99 0.68 -13.73
C GLU A 91 7.76 1.81 -13.02
N GLU A 92 7.07 2.86 -12.56
CA GLU A 92 7.67 3.93 -11.79
C GLU A 92 8.08 3.46 -10.39
N ALA A 93 7.26 2.65 -9.73
CA ALA A 93 7.61 2.07 -8.43
C ALA A 93 8.84 1.17 -8.52
N GLU A 94 8.98 0.38 -9.59
CA GLU A 94 10.15 -0.48 -9.81
C GLU A 94 11.43 0.36 -10.02
N LYS A 95 11.35 1.43 -10.80
CA LYS A 95 12.48 2.36 -11.04
C LYS A 95 12.90 3.12 -9.79
N ASN A 96 11.96 3.39 -8.87
CA ASN A 96 12.18 4.14 -7.64
C ASN A 96 12.25 3.25 -6.40
N ALA A 97 12.61 1.97 -6.56
CA ALA A 97 12.72 1.05 -5.42
C ALA A 97 13.73 1.56 -4.38
N PRO A 98 13.42 1.50 -3.06
CA PRO A 98 12.23 0.89 -2.45
C PRO A 98 10.97 1.75 -2.60
N ALA A 99 9.86 1.12 -2.98
CA ALA A 99 8.59 1.79 -3.27
C ALA A 99 7.38 1.10 -2.61
N ILE A 100 6.35 1.89 -2.32
CA ILE A 100 5.03 1.48 -1.82
C ILE A 100 3.98 1.99 -2.79
N ILE A 101 3.20 1.07 -3.37
CA ILE A 101 2.00 1.41 -4.12
C ILE A 101 0.80 1.25 -3.18
N PHE A 102 0.09 2.34 -2.92
CA PHE A 102 -1.13 2.32 -2.14
C PHE A 102 -2.34 2.49 -3.05
N ILE A 103 -3.23 1.50 -3.02
CA ILE A 103 -4.48 1.49 -3.78
C ILE A 103 -5.61 1.79 -2.81
N ASP A 104 -6.19 2.97 -2.91
CA ASP A 104 -7.39 3.35 -2.18
C ASP A 104 -8.64 2.86 -2.93
N GLU A 105 -9.64 2.41 -2.20
CA GLU A 105 -10.90 1.87 -2.76
C GLU A 105 -10.68 0.81 -3.85
N ILE A 106 -9.86 -0.21 -3.52
CA ILE A 106 -9.50 -1.31 -4.43
C ILE A 106 -10.71 -2.07 -4.98
N ASP A 107 -11.82 -2.09 -4.24
CA ASP A 107 -13.11 -2.66 -4.66
C ASP A 107 -13.68 -1.98 -5.91
N SER A 108 -13.33 -0.72 -6.17
CA SER A 108 -13.70 -0.03 -7.41
C SER A 108 -12.95 -0.61 -8.63
N ILE A 109 -11.70 -1.04 -8.46
CA ILE A 109 -10.85 -1.56 -9.55
C ILE A 109 -11.02 -3.07 -9.72
N ALA A 110 -11.18 -3.79 -8.61
CA ALA A 110 -11.34 -5.23 -8.57
C ALA A 110 -12.68 -5.58 -7.89
N PRO A 111 -13.82 -5.21 -8.51
CA PRO A 111 -15.11 -5.59 -8.00
C PRO A 111 -15.17 -7.12 -7.98
N LYS A 112 -15.83 -7.66 -6.95
CA LYS A 112 -16.11 -9.08 -6.91
C LYS A 112 -16.90 -9.44 -8.17
N ARG A 113 -16.37 -10.35 -8.99
CA ARG A 113 -17.18 -11.02 -10.02
C ARG A 113 -18.23 -11.84 -9.28
N ASP A 114 -19.44 -11.32 -9.11
CA ASP A 114 -20.58 -12.16 -8.80
C ASP A 114 -21.03 -12.91 -10.07
N LYS A 115 -21.62 -14.08 -9.86
CA LYS A 115 -22.09 -15.04 -10.89
C LYS A 115 -22.91 -14.39 -12.00
#